data_AF-A0A7V9ZNR5-F1
#
_entry.id   AF-A0A7V9ZNR5-F1
#
_cell.length_a   1.000
_cell.length_b   1.000
_cell.length_c   1.000
_cell.angle_alpha   90.00
_cell.angle_beta   90.00
_cell.angle_gamma   90.00
#
_symmetry.space_group_name_H-M   'P 1'
#
loop_
_entity.id
_entity.type
_entity.pdbx_description
1 polymer ?
#
loop_
_entity_poly.entity_id
_entity_poly.type
_entity_poly.pdbx_seq_one_letter_code
_entity_poly.pdbx_strand_id
1 'polypeptide(L)' 'MFKEALEAIIERTDGSIGALIMGTDGIAVEKVMSEEANDANLDVAAAEFTSLVRN' A
#
# COMPACT_ATOMS: atom_id res chain seq x y z
N MET A 1 0.74 7.94 -13.44
CA MET A 1 1.88 7.04 -13.69
C MET A 1 1.99 5.93 -12.65
N PHE A 2 2.20 6.20 -11.35
CA PHE A 2 2.25 5.11 -10.36
C PHE A 2 0.88 4.52 -10.04
N LYS A 3 -0.15 5.38 -9.90
CA LYS A 3 -1.52 4.94 -9.65
C LYS A 3 -2.01 3.84 -10.62
N GLU A 4 -1.91 4.05 -11.92
CA GLU A 4 -2.35 3.08 -12.94
C GLU A 4 -1.60 1.75 -12.83
N ALA A 5 -0.31 1.80 -12.50
CA ALA A 5 0.48 0.59 -12.27
C ALA A 5 0.04 -0.16 -11.01
N LEU A 6 -0.29 0.55 -9.93
CA LEU A 6 -0.82 -0.04 -8.69
C LEU A 6 -2.22 -0.61 -8.88
N GLU A 7 -3.10 0.08 -9.60
CA GLU A 7 -4.42 -0.43 -9.99
C GLU A 7 -4.27 -1.74 -10.78
N ALA A 8 -3.39 -1.77 -11.78
CA ALA A 8 -3.15 -2.98 -12.55
C ALA A 8 -2.54 -4.11 -11.71
N ILE A 9 -1.77 -3.83 -10.65
CA ILE A 9 -1.27 -4.85 -9.72
C ILE A 9 -2.42 -5.43 -8.90
N ILE A 10 -3.32 -4.59 -8.41
CA ILE A 10 -4.50 -5.02 -7.65
C ILE A 10 -5.39 -5.90 -8.53
N GLU A 11 -5.70 -5.47 -9.76
CA GLU A 11 -6.55 -6.20 -10.70
C GLU A 11 -6.05 -7.61 -11.05
N ARG A 12 -4.72 -7.81 -11.05
CA ARG A 12 -4.10 -9.11 -11.40
C ARG A 12 -3.74 -9.98 -10.20
N THR A 13 -4.00 -9.51 -8.98
CA THR A 13 -3.61 -10.19 -7.75
C THR A 13 -4.85 -10.54 -6.94
N ASP A 14 -5.28 -11.80 -7.03
CA ASP A 14 -6.46 -12.30 -6.31
C ASP A 14 -6.32 -12.05 -4.79
N GLY A 15 -7.37 -11.49 -4.20
CA GLY A 15 -7.40 -11.15 -2.76
C GLY A 15 -6.61 -9.89 -2.38
N SER A 16 -6.00 -9.19 -3.34
CA SER A 16 -5.38 -7.90 -3.08
C SER A 16 -6.43 -6.85 -2.76
N ILE A 17 -6.34 -6.29 -1.56
CA ILE A 17 -7.21 -5.20 -1.08
C ILE A 17 -6.54 -3.82 -1.17
N GLY A 18 -5.29 -3.76 -1.63
CA GLY A 18 -4.57 -2.52 -1.86
C GLY A 18 -3.12 -2.73 -2.29
N ALA A 19 -2.51 -1.68 -2.82
CA ALA A 19 -1.12 -1.64 -3.22
C ALA A 19 -0.56 -0.24 -2.94
N LEU A 20 0.70 -0.16 -2.52
CA LEU A 20 1.36 1.11 -2.27
C LEU A 20 2.85 1.08 -2.64
N ILE A 21 3.40 2.27 -2.84
CA ILE A 21 4.82 2.53 -2.88
C ILE A 21 5.15 3.33 -1.62
N MET A 22 6.03 2.78 -0.78
CA MET A 22 6.46 3.42 0.46
C MET A 22 7.95 3.74 0.39
N GLY A 23 8.30 4.98 0.74
CA GLY A 23 9.68 5.31 1.08
C GLY A 23 10.09 4.51 2.31
N THR A 24 11.36 4.15 2.42
CA THR A 24 11.83 3.40 3.60
C THR A 24 11.64 4.20 4.89
N ASP A 25 11.44 5.52 4.81
CA ASP A 25 11.03 6.45 5.89
C ASP A 25 9.59 6.30 6.37
N GLY A 26 8.82 5.36 5.81
CA GLY A 26 7.42 5.17 6.14
C GLY A 26 6.52 6.22 5.50
N ILE A 27 7.04 7.09 4.63
CA ILE A 27 6.24 8.06 3.90
C ILE A 27 5.72 7.40 2.62
N ALA A 28 4.40 7.37 2.46
CA ALA A 28 3.78 6.85 1.25
C ALA A 28 4.08 7.79 0.05
N VAL A 29 4.58 7.21 -1.04
CA VAL A 29 4.81 7.91 -2.31
C VAL A 29 3.53 7.86 -3.16
N GLU A 30 2.87 6.71 -3.20
CA GLU A 30 1.59 6.49 -3.88
C GLU A 30 0.86 5.33 -3.22
N LYS A 31 -0.48 5.37 -3.16
CA LYS A 31 -1.29 4.25 -2.68
C LYS A 31 -2.62 4.13 -3.41
N VAL A 32 -3.06 2.89 -3.59
CA VAL A 32 -4.40 2.54 -4.05
C VAL A 32 -4.94 1.51 -3.08
N MET A 33 -6.04 1.83 -2.41
CA MET A 33 -6.65 0.98 -1.38
C MET A 33 -8.12 0.78 -1.72
N SER A 34 -8.61 -0.43 -1.54
CA SER A 34 -10.05 -0.71 -1.50
C SER A 34 -10.70 -0.06 -0.28
N GLU A 35 -12.03 0.01 -0.27
CA GLU A 35 -12.79 0.51 0.88
C GLU A 35 -12.51 -0.33 2.14
N GLU A 36 -12.50 -1.66 2.01
CA GLU A 36 -12.15 -2.59 3.09
C GLU A 36 -10.76 -2.32 3.68
N ALA A 37 -9.77 -2.06 2.83
CA ALA A 37 -8.41 -1.74 3.27
C ALA A 37 -8.33 -0.40 4.03
N ASN A 38 -9.12 0.59 3.62
CA ASN A 38 -9.19 1.87 4.32
C ASN A 38 -9.88 1.72 5.69
N ASP A 39 -10.99 0.98 5.75
CA ASP A 39 -11.71 0.72 7.00
C ASP A 39 -10.85 -0.04 8.02
N ALA A 40 -9.97 -0.92 7.53
CA ALA A 40 -9.01 -1.64 8.34
C ALA A 40 -7.74 -0.84 8.71
N ASN A 41 -7.61 0.42 8.28
CA ASN A 41 -6.42 1.27 8.46
C ASN A 41 -5.10 0.61 7.99
N LEU A 42 -5.14 -0.08 6.84
CA LEU A 42 -3.97 -0.80 6.35
C LEU A 42 -2.82 0.11 5.92
N ASP A 43 -3.06 1.38 5.67
CA ASP A 43 -2.00 2.35 5.42
C ASP A 43 -1.15 2.63 6.65
N VAL A 44 -1.76 2.70 7.84
CA VAL A 44 -1.04 2.78 9.12
C VAL A 44 -0.22 1.51 9.36
N ALA A 45 -0.84 0.34 9.15
CA ALA A 45 -0.15 -0.94 9.31
C ALA A 45 1.07 -1.06 8.36
N ALA A 46 0.95 -0.59 7.12
CA ALA A 46 2.05 -0.57 6.16
C ALA A 46 3.20 0.37 6.57
N ALA A 47 2.86 1.54 7.14
CA ALA A 47 3.86 2.48 7.66
C ALA A 47 4.61 1.89 8.87
N GLU A 48 3.89 1.27 9.81
CA GLU A 48 4.50 0.57 10.95
C GLU A 48 5.38 -0.58 10.49
N PHE A 49 4.93 -1.40 9.55
CA PHE A 49 5.72 -2.48 8.98
C PHE A 49 7.02 -1.96 8.34
N THR A 50 6.96 -0.85 7.62
CA THR A 50 8.14 -0.25 6.98
C THR A 50 9.18 0.21 8.01
N SER A 51 8.75 0.64 9.20
CA SER A 51 9.68 0.96 10.29
C SER A 51 10.52 -0.26 10.72
N LEU A 52 10.00 -1.49 10.57
CA LEU A 52 10.72 -2.73 10.86
C LEU A 52 11.75 -3.10 9.79
N VAL A 53 11.63 -2.54 8.58
CA VAL A 53 12.58 -2.75 7.48
C VAL A 53 13.86 -1.93 7.68
N ARG A 54 13.80 -0.85 8.47
CA ARG A 54 14.96 -0.07 8.88
C ARG A 54 15.72 -0.84 9.98
N ASN A 55 16.79 -1.53 9.59
CA ASN A 55 17.84 -1.94 10.52
C ASN A 55 18.67 -0.73 10.97
#